data_AF-A0A2E8HH20-F1
#
_entry.id   AF-A0A2E8HH20-F1
#
_cell.length_a   1.000
_cell.length_b   1.000
_cell.length_c   1.000
_cell.angle_alpha   90.00
_cell.angle_beta   90.00
_cell.angle_gamma   90.00
#
_symmetry.space_group_name_H-M   'P 1'
#
loop_
_entity.id
_entity.type
_entity.pdbx_description
1 polymer ?
#
loop_
_entity_poly.entity_id
_entity_poly.type
_entity_poly.pdbx_seq_one_letter_code
_entity_poly.pdbx_strand_id
1 'polypeptide(L)'
;MLHGFLTHLECSRSGDRYDVAQLHNLSEAGAPLLARYDLGAAAAAVSRSDLRGRRADMWRYREILPVSAEGEIVSLGEGWTPLLSAVRLGQWAGLQRLFVKDESANPTGSFKARGLSAAVTAAAARGARKLAIPTAGNAGGAMAAYAAAAGLEAHVFMPADTPLAFQIECRSYGAHLDLVDGLID
;
A
#
# COMPACT_ATOMS: atom_id res chain seq x y z
N MET A 1 -9.44 -4.46 19.93
CA MET A 1 -10.48 -3.76 19.12
C MET A 1 -9.77 -3.03 17.98
N LEU A 2 -10.30 -3.08 16.75
CA LEU A 2 -9.73 -2.34 15.62
C LEU A 2 -9.85 -0.83 15.89
N HIS A 3 -8.77 -0.09 15.72
CA HIS A 3 -8.73 1.35 15.91
C HIS A 3 -8.71 2.00 14.55
N GLY A 4 -9.90 2.09 13.98
CA GLY A 4 -10.06 2.62 12.64
C GLY A 4 -11.53 2.68 12.30
N PHE A 5 -11.85 3.54 11.35
CA PHE A 5 -13.20 3.69 10.84
C PHE A 5 -13.51 2.69 9.73
N LEU A 6 -12.62 1.71 9.48
CA LEU A 6 -12.87 0.58 8.59
C LEU A 6 -13.95 -0.32 9.22
N THR A 7 -15.08 -0.45 8.54
CA THR A 7 -16.26 -1.16 9.06
C THR A 7 -16.34 -2.59 8.56
N HIS A 8 -16.16 -2.77 7.24
CA HIS A 8 -16.23 -4.07 6.59
C HIS A 8 -15.47 -4.01 5.25
N LEU A 9 -15.22 -5.19 4.70
CA LEU A 9 -14.87 -5.35 3.31
C LEU A 9 -16.15 -5.67 2.53
N GLU A 10 -16.27 -5.18 1.30
CA GLU A 10 -17.45 -5.35 0.46
C GLU A 10 -17.07 -5.89 -0.91
N CYS A 11 -17.73 -6.95 -1.37
CA CYS A 11 -17.53 -7.45 -2.72
C CYS A 11 -17.93 -6.38 -3.74
N SER A 12 -16.99 -6.02 -4.63
CA SER A 12 -17.20 -5.02 -5.68
C SER A 12 -18.29 -5.36 -6.71
N ARG A 13 -18.76 -6.62 -6.75
CA ARG A 13 -19.79 -7.09 -7.69
C ARG A 13 -21.12 -7.40 -7.02
N SER A 14 -21.12 -8.12 -5.89
CA SER A 14 -22.34 -8.57 -5.21
C SER A 14 -22.78 -7.67 -4.06
N GLY A 15 -21.88 -6.87 -3.49
CA GLY A 15 -22.15 -6.08 -2.28
C GLY A 15 -22.09 -6.89 -0.98
N ASP A 16 -21.74 -8.18 -1.05
CA ASP A 16 -21.62 -9.03 0.15
C ASP A 16 -20.53 -8.51 1.08
N ARG A 17 -20.76 -8.67 2.39
CA ARG A 17 -19.89 -8.15 3.44
C ARG A 17 -18.94 -9.23 3.96
N TYR A 18 -17.69 -8.82 4.19
CA TYR A 18 -16.61 -9.67 4.65
C TYR A 18 -15.97 -9.06 5.90
N ASP A 19 -15.57 -9.93 6.84
CA ASP A 19 -14.98 -9.53 8.11
C ASP A 19 -13.56 -8.98 7.90
N VAL A 20 -13.33 -7.75 8.35
CA VAL A 20 -12.02 -7.09 8.25
C VAL A 20 -10.95 -7.78 9.10
N ALA A 21 -11.29 -8.58 10.11
CA ALA A 21 -10.33 -9.27 10.96
C ALA A 21 -9.69 -10.52 10.30
N GLN A 22 -10.22 -10.97 9.17
CA GLN A 22 -9.75 -12.19 8.49
C GLN A 22 -8.86 -11.86 7.29
N LEU A 23 -8.03 -12.84 6.90
CA LEU A 23 -7.34 -12.82 5.61
C LEU A 23 -8.32 -13.27 4.52
N HIS A 24 -8.45 -12.45 3.49
CA HIS A 24 -9.33 -12.73 2.35
C HIS A 24 -8.54 -12.79 1.05
N ASN A 25 -9.05 -13.59 0.12
CA ASN A 25 -8.71 -13.49 -1.29
C ASN A 25 -9.83 -12.71 -2.01
N LEU A 26 -10.08 -13.01 -3.29
CA LEU A 26 -11.29 -12.58 -3.98
C LEU A 26 -12.55 -13.03 -3.22
N SER A 27 -13.63 -12.30 -3.43
CA SER A 27 -14.96 -12.69 -2.95
C SER A 27 -15.38 -14.04 -3.54
N GLU A 28 -16.45 -14.63 -3.02
CA GLU A 28 -17.07 -15.84 -3.60
C GLU A 28 -17.49 -15.64 -5.06
N ALA A 29 -17.75 -14.39 -5.47
CA ALA A 29 -18.05 -14.02 -6.86
C ALA A 29 -16.80 -13.81 -7.74
N GLY A 30 -15.60 -14.11 -7.23
CA GLY A 30 -14.32 -13.91 -7.92
C GLY A 30 -13.98 -12.44 -8.16
N ALA A 31 -14.45 -11.52 -7.30
CA ALA A 31 -14.26 -10.08 -7.46
C ALA A 31 -13.42 -9.49 -6.32
N PRO A 32 -12.70 -8.37 -6.55
CA PRO A 32 -11.98 -7.66 -5.49
C PRO A 32 -12.90 -7.19 -4.37
N LEU A 33 -12.37 -7.18 -3.15
CA LEU A 33 -13.01 -6.62 -1.97
C LEU A 33 -12.64 -5.14 -1.80
N LEU A 34 -13.65 -4.30 -1.60
CA LEU A 34 -13.52 -2.86 -1.35
C LEU A 34 -13.53 -2.59 0.15
N ALA A 35 -12.59 -1.79 0.63
CA ALA A 35 -12.60 -1.32 2.02
C ALA A 35 -13.70 -0.26 2.23
N ARG A 36 -14.61 -0.50 3.17
CA ARG A 36 -15.72 0.42 3.50
C ARG A 36 -15.51 1.06 4.87
N TYR A 37 -15.72 2.38 4.95
CA TYR A 37 -15.42 3.17 6.14
C TYR A 37 -16.64 3.94 6.64
N ASP A 38 -16.74 4.13 7.95
CA ASP A 38 -17.61 5.14 8.57
C ASP A 38 -16.90 6.51 8.53
N LEU A 39 -17.01 7.18 7.38
CA LEU A 39 -16.39 8.48 7.18
C LEU A 39 -17.05 9.60 8.00
N GLY A 40 -18.31 9.42 8.42
CA GLY A 40 -19.00 10.36 9.29
C GLY A 40 -18.39 10.36 10.69
N ALA A 41 -18.22 9.17 11.27
CA ALA A 41 -17.51 8.99 12.52
C ALA A 41 -16.04 9.44 12.42
N ALA A 42 -15.37 9.16 11.30
CA ALA A 42 -13.99 9.60 11.07
C ALA A 42 -13.86 11.13 11.09
N ALA A 43 -14.76 11.83 10.41
CA ALA A 43 -14.78 13.28 10.36
C ALA A 43 -15.11 13.92 11.72
N ALA A 44 -15.94 13.26 12.53
CA ALA A 44 -16.25 13.72 13.89
C ALA A 44 -15.09 13.50 14.87
N ALA A 45 -14.28 12.47 14.67
CA ALA A 45 -13.22 12.07 15.60
C ALA A 45 -11.86 12.69 15.32
N VAL A 46 -11.56 13.08 14.06
CA VAL A 46 -10.23 13.59 13.68
C VAL A 46 -10.34 14.93 12.97
N SER A 47 -9.74 15.96 13.56
CA SER A 47 -9.63 17.29 12.99
C SER A 47 -8.28 17.51 12.28
N ARG A 48 -8.22 18.56 11.45
CA ARG A 48 -6.95 18.97 10.80
C ARG A 48 -5.89 19.39 11.82
N SER A 49 -6.29 19.94 12.96
CA SER A 49 -5.39 20.30 14.06
C SER A 49 -4.74 19.07 14.69
N ASP A 50 -5.47 17.96 14.81
CA ASP A 50 -4.95 16.72 15.40
C ASP A 50 -3.85 16.09 14.55
N LEU A 51 -3.80 16.44 13.26
CA LEU A 51 -2.75 15.99 12.35
C LEU A 51 -1.44 16.78 12.52
N ARG A 52 -1.46 17.94 13.18
CA ARG A 52 -0.26 18.74 13.47
C ARG A 52 0.57 18.02 14.55
N GLY A 53 1.87 17.95 14.35
CA GLY A 53 2.77 17.24 15.28
C GLY A 53 2.75 15.71 15.18
N ARG A 54 1.84 15.13 14.39
CA ARG A 54 1.97 13.72 13.99
C ARG A 54 3.18 13.53 13.09
N ARG A 55 3.60 12.26 12.98
CA ARG A 55 4.60 11.78 12.03
C ARG A 55 4.39 12.32 10.62
N ALA A 56 5.50 12.55 9.93
CA ALA A 56 5.57 13.09 8.59
C ALA A 56 5.62 11.95 7.57
N ASP A 57 4.61 11.08 7.58
CA ASP A 57 4.47 9.92 6.71
C ASP A 57 2.97 9.66 6.44
N MET A 58 2.63 8.57 5.75
CA MET A 58 1.23 8.21 5.50
C MET A 58 0.47 7.81 6.78
N TRP A 59 1.16 7.25 7.78
CA TRP A 59 0.56 6.76 9.03
C TRP A 59 0.05 7.86 9.95
N ARG A 60 0.31 9.13 9.61
CA ARG A 60 -0.38 10.27 10.22
C ARG A 60 -1.91 10.20 10.10
N TYR A 61 -2.44 9.44 9.14
CA TYR A 61 -3.86 9.20 8.88
C TYR A 61 -4.34 7.82 9.39
N ARG A 62 -3.73 7.30 10.46
CA ARG A 62 -3.97 5.93 10.98
C ARG A 62 -5.43 5.52 11.12
N GLU A 63 -6.33 6.46 11.41
CA GLU A 63 -7.75 6.19 11.65
C GLU A 63 -8.50 5.68 10.41
N ILE A 64 -7.97 5.92 9.22
CA ILE A 64 -8.50 5.42 7.95
C ILE A 64 -7.54 4.43 7.26
N LEU A 65 -6.59 3.87 8.02
CA LEU A 65 -5.62 2.87 7.57
C LEU A 65 -5.83 1.56 8.34
N PRO A 66 -5.34 0.41 7.82
CA PRO A 66 -5.66 -0.90 8.38
C PRO A 66 -4.80 -1.26 9.60
N VAL A 67 -4.83 -0.43 10.64
CA VAL A 67 -4.07 -0.62 11.90
C VAL A 67 -5.02 -0.77 13.09
N SER A 68 -4.69 -1.64 14.03
CA SER A 68 -5.40 -1.74 15.32
C SER A 68 -4.77 -0.77 16.34
N ALA A 69 -5.43 -0.51 17.48
CA ALA A 69 -4.93 0.46 18.48
C ALA A 69 -3.54 0.08 19.02
N GLU A 70 -3.32 -1.23 19.06
CA GLU A 70 -2.17 -1.91 19.66
C GLU A 70 -1.26 -2.53 18.58
N GLY A 71 -1.62 -2.40 17.30
CA GLY A 71 -0.93 -3.05 16.19
C GLY A 71 0.34 -2.30 15.80
N GLU A 72 1.43 -3.04 15.69
CA GLU A 72 2.68 -2.49 15.16
C GLU A 72 2.51 -2.18 13.67
N ILE A 73 2.90 -0.95 13.28
CA ILE A 73 2.92 -0.55 11.87
C ILE A 73 4.22 -1.01 11.22
N VAL A 74 4.12 -1.58 10.03
CA VAL A 74 5.29 -1.86 9.20
C VAL A 74 5.50 -0.66 8.30
N SER A 75 6.46 0.19 8.63
CA SER A 75 6.74 1.42 7.88
C SER A 75 8.23 1.58 7.59
N LEU A 76 8.54 2.14 6.42
CA LEU A 76 9.88 2.57 6.02
C LEU A 76 9.96 4.10 5.87
N GLY A 77 8.94 4.83 6.36
CA GLY A 77 8.83 6.29 6.26
C GLY A 77 8.11 6.78 5.00
N GLU A 78 7.34 5.93 4.35
CA GLU A 78 6.60 6.24 3.13
C GLU A 78 5.50 7.28 3.31
N GLY A 79 5.33 8.11 2.29
CA GLY A 79 4.44 9.25 2.32
C GLY A 79 5.16 10.56 2.59
N TRP A 80 4.35 11.59 2.89
CA TRP A 80 4.83 12.97 3.04
C TRP A 80 5.76 13.48 1.93
N THR A 81 5.58 12.93 0.74
CA THR A 81 6.42 13.19 -0.42
C THR A 81 6.26 14.63 -0.94
N PRO A 82 7.26 15.18 -1.65
CA PRO A 82 7.20 16.57 -2.12
C PRO A 82 5.98 16.88 -2.99
N LEU A 83 5.48 18.11 -2.88
CA LEU A 83 4.53 18.70 -3.82
C LEU A 83 5.24 19.85 -4.55
N LEU A 84 5.76 19.55 -5.73
CA LEU A 84 6.65 20.43 -6.48
C LEU A 84 5.84 21.38 -7.37
N SER A 85 6.16 22.67 -7.36
CA SER A 85 5.57 23.64 -8.28
C SER A 85 6.21 23.50 -9.67
N ALA A 86 5.40 23.22 -10.69
CA ALA A 86 5.87 22.99 -12.06
C ALA A 86 5.62 24.20 -12.96
N VAL A 87 6.17 25.36 -12.57
CA VAL A 87 5.86 26.67 -13.17
C VAL A 87 6.03 26.71 -14.69
N ARG A 88 7.18 26.28 -15.22
CA ARG A 88 7.48 26.34 -16.67
C ARG A 88 6.58 25.41 -17.49
N LEU A 89 6.32 24.19 -16.98
CA LEU A 89 5.41 23.24 -17.62
C LEU A 89 3.97 23.77 -17.58
N GLY A 90 3.57 24.38 -16.46
CA GLY A 90 2.29 25.03 -16.32
C GLY A 90 2.09 26.14 -17.35
N GLN A 91 3.07 27.03 -17.52
CA GLN A 91 3.04 28.07 -18.56
C GLN A 91 2.88 27.50 -19.97
N TRP A 92 3.68 26.49 -20.32
CA TRP A 92 3.57 25.82 -21.61
C TRP A 92 2.19 25.19 -21.84
N ALA A 93 1.60 24.60 -20.80
CA ALA A 93 0.28 23.97 -20.84
C ALA A 93 -0.91 24.95 -20.65
N GLY A 94 -0.68 26.24 -20.48
CA GLY A 94 -1.74 27.22 -20.18
C GLY A 94 -2.34 27.11 -18.75
N LEU A 95 -1.64 26.45 -17.83
CA LEU A 95 -2.05 26.22 -16.45
C LEU A 95 -1.33 27.15 -15.47
N GLN A 96 -2.09 27.93 -14.70
CA GLN A 96 -1.53 28.87 -13.70
C GLN A 96 -1.01 28.18 -12.43
N ARG A 97 -1.55 27.00 -12.09
CA ARG A 97 -1.24 26.28 -10.84
C ARG A 97 -1.05 24.79 -11.13
N LEU A 98 0.09 24.45 -11.73
CA LEU A 98 0.49 23.07 -11.95
C LEU A 98 1.46 22.62 -10.85
N PHE A 99 1.14 21.47 -10.23
CA PHE A 99 2.00 20.83 -9.24
C PHE A 99 2.25 19.37 -9.60
N VAL A 100 3.40 18.86 -9.20
CA VAL A 100 3.77 17.44 -9.30
C VAL A 100 3.84 16.87 -7.89
N LYS A 101 3.01 15.87 -7.59
CA LYS A 101 3.13 15.09 -6.36
C LYS A 101 4.18 14.00 -6.60
N ASP A 102 5.39 14.22 -6.11
CA ASP A 102 6.54 13.38 -6.43
C ASP A 102 6.60 12.14 -5.53
N GLU A 103 5.90 11.08 -5.92
CA GLU A 103 5.93 9.81 -5.19
C GLU A 103 7.19 8.97 -5.47
N SER A 104 8.16 9.46 -6.27
CA SER A 104 9.43 8.75 -6.49
C SER A 104 10.33 8.79 -5.26
N ALA A 105 10.16 9.79 -4.38
CA ALA A 105 10.93 9.95 -3.14
C ALA A 105 10.49 8.98 -2.01
N ASN A 106 9.57 8.05 -2.27
CA ASN A 106 9.26 7.00 -1.30
C ASN A 106 10.43 6.01 -1.13
N PRO A 107 10.47 5.23 -0.03
CA PRO A 107 11.58 4.33 0.31
C PRO A 107 11.95 3.30 -0.76
N THR A 108 10.99 2.90 -1.60
CA THR A 108 11.19 1.92 -2.70
C THR A 108 11.07 2.57 -4.08
N GLY A 109 11.40 3.86 -4.19
CA GLY A 109 11.43 4.59 -5.46
C GLY A 109 10.07 4.80 -6.14
N SER A 110 8.95 4.46 -5.50
CA SER A 110 7.63 4.54 -6.12
C SER A 110 6.48 4.64 -5.12
N PHE A 111 5.31 5.05 -5.62
CA PHE A 111 4.07 5.14 -4.83
C PHE A 111 3.61 3.79 -4.24
N LYS A 112 4.11 2.66 -4.76
CA LYS A 112 3.75 1.31 -4.28
C LYS A 112 4.11 1.12 -2.81
N ALA A 113 5.11 1.85 -2.31
CA ALA A 113 5.49 1.87 -0.91
C ALA A 113 4.29 2.07 0.03
N ARG A 114 3.38 2.99 -0.29
CA ARG A 114 2.21 3.28 0.55
C ARG A 114 1.25 2.11 0.66
N GLY A 115 0.91 1.52 -0.49
CA GLY A 115 -0.02 0.39 -0.54
C GLY A 115 0.57 -0.84 0.14
N LEU A 116 1.85 -1.12 -0.08
CA LEU A 116 2.49 -2.30 0.49
C LEU A 116 2.75 -2.13 1.99
N SER A 117 3.09 -0.94 2.47
CA SER A 117 3.10 -0.63 3.90
C SER A 117 1.78 -0.99 4.60
N ALA A 118 0.66 -0.51 4.05
CA ALA A 118 -0.67 -0.80 4.58
C ALA A 118 -1.04 -2.29 4.47
N ALA A 119 -0.76 -2.92 3.32
CA ALA A 119 -1.10 -4.32 3.08
C ALA A 119 -0.28 -5.28 3.95
N VAL A 120 1.03 -5.05 4.10
CA VAL A 120 1.91 -5.86 4.93
C VAL A 120 1.57 -5.70 6.41
N THR A 121 1.34 -4.47 6.87
CA THR A 121 0.85 -4.20 8.24
C THR A 121 -0.44 -4.98 8.50
N ALA A 122 -1.40 -4.92 7.56
CA ALA A 122 -2.66 -5.63 7.68
C ALA A 122 -2.47 -7.16 7.71
N ALA A 123 -1.64 -7.71 6.84
CA ALA A 123 -1.39 -9.13 6.76
C ALA A 123 -0.69 -9.66 8.02
N ALA A 124 0.35 -8.96 8.50
CA ALA A 124 1.08 -9.30 9.72
C ALA A 124 0.14 -9.31 10.94
N ALA A 125 -0.70 -8.28 11.09
CA ALA A 125 -1.67 -8.19 12.18
C ALA A 125 -2.71 -9.33 12.18
N ARG A 126 -2.88 -10.03 11.06
CA ARG A 126 -3.80 -11.18 10.90
C ARG A 126 -3.06 -12.54 10.90
N GLY A 127 -1.79 -12.55 11.29
CA GLY A 127 -1.00 -13.77 11.44
C GLY A 127 -0.50 -14.37 10.13
N ALA A 128 -0.47 -13.60 9.04
CA ALA A 128 0.21 -14.03 7.82
C ALA A 128 1.69 -14.29 8.11
N ARG A 129 2.25 -15.36 7.53
CA ARG A 129 3.68 -15.68 7.61
C ARG A 129 4.40 -15.51 6.28
N LYS A 130 3.64 -15.52 5.18
CA LYS A 130 4.12 -15.43 3.81
C LYS A 130 3.24 -14.50 3.02
N LEU A 131 3.84 -13.81 2.07
CA LEU A 131 3.19 -12.92 1.13
C LEU A 131 3.56 -13.34 -0.29
N ALA A 132 2.59 -13.25 -1.20
CA ALA A 132 2.79 -13.57 -2.60
C ALA A 132 2.26 -12.44 -3.47
N ILE A 133 2.99 -12.06 -4.52
CA ILE A 133 2.49 -11.08 -5.51
C ILE A 133 2.93 -11.46 -6.94
N PRO A 134 1.99 -11.51 -7.90
CA PRO A 134 2.33 -11.47 -9.31
C PRO A 134 2.61 -10.01 -9.71
N THR A 135 3.75 -9.74 -10.34
CA THR A 135 4.13 -8.38 -10.75
C THR A 135 5.20 -8.38 -11.84
N ALA A 136 5.25 -7.34 -12.66
CA ALA A 136 6.33 -7.08 -13.61
C ALA A 136 7.03 -5.74 -13.31
N GLY A 137 6.99 -5.28 -12.05
CA GLY A 137 7.54 -3.96 -11.70
C GLY A 137 7.60 -3.63 -10.22
N ASN A 138 7.52 -2.35 -9.91
CA ASN A 138 7.71 -1.72 -8.59
C ASN A 138 7.00 -2.39 -7.40
N ALA A 139 5.90 -3.12 -7.63
CA ALA A 139 5.16 -3.75 -6.54
C ALA A 139 5.93 -4.92 -5.92
N GLY A 140 6.76 -5.63 -6.70
CA GLY A 140 7.58 -6.73 -6.21
C GLY A 140 8.65 -6.25 -5.24
N GLY A 141 9.44 -5.25 -5.66
CA GLY A 141 10.48 -4.66 -4.82
C GLY A 141 9.90 -4.01 -3.57
N ALA A 142 8.78 -3.28 -3.69
CA ALA A 142 8.05 -2.77 -2.54
C ALA A 142 7.61 -3.89 -1.59
N MET A 143 6.92 -4.92 -2.08
CA MET A 143 6.42 -6.01 -1.24
C MET A 143 7.57 -6.74 -0.52
N ALA A 144 8.67 -7.01 -1.23
CA ALA A 144 9.88 -7.60 -0.66
C ALA A 144 10.47 -6.75 0.48
N ALA A 145 10.61 -5.43 0.27
CA ALA A 145 11.14 -4.52 1.29
C ALA A 145 10.30 -4.49 2.57
N TYR A 146 8.97 -4.37 2.45
CA TYR A 146 8.07 -4.35 3.61
C TYR A 146 7.95 -5.73 4.26
N ALA A 147 7.96 -6.82 3.50
CA ALA A 147 7.99 -8.17 4.05
C ALA A 147 9.25 -8.40 4.88
N ALA A 148 10.42 -7.99 4.38
CA ALA A 148 11.67 -8.06 5.12
C ALA A 148 11.61 -7.23 6.42
N ALA A 149 11.06 -6.01 6.37
CA ALA A 149 10.86 -5.17 7.56
C ALA A 149 9.91 -5.80 8.59
N ALA A 150 8.94 -6.59 8.15
CA ALA A 150 7.97 -7.28 8.99
C ALA A 150 8.42 -8.69 9.44
N GLY A 151 9.57 -9.18 8.97
CA GLY A 151 10.02 -10.56 9.20
C GLY A 151 9.13 -11.62 8.53
N LEU A 152 8.50 -11.30 7.41
CA LEU A 152 7.64 -12.20 6.63
C LEU A 152 8.39 -12.76 5.40
N GLU A 153 8.05 -13.98 4.99
CA GLU A 153 8.57 -14.52 3.72
C GLU A 153 7.86 -13.85 2.53
N ALA A 154 8.63 -13.41 1.52
CA ALA A 154 8.11 -12.81 0.29
C ALA A 154 8.32 -13.73 -0.91
N HIS A 155 7.25 -14.00 -1.64
CA HIS A 155 7.26 -14.72 -2.92
C HIS A 155 6.81 -13.78 -4.04
N VAL A 156 7.68 -13.56 -5.02
CA VAL A 156 7.42 -12.65 -6.13
C VAL A 156 7.47 -13.45 -7.43
N PHE A 157 6.39 -13.37 -8.19
CA PHE A 157 6.27 -14.03 -9.49
C PHE A 157 6.35 -12.97 -10.59
N MET A 158 7.36 -13.06 -11.45
CA MET A 158 7.60 -12.11 -12.53
C MET A 158 7.68 -12.81 -13.89
N PRO A 159 7.16 -12.22 -14.98
CA PRO A 159 7.52 -12.62 -16.34
C PRO A 159 9.04 -12.67 -16.53
N ALA A 160 9.55 -13.67 -17.26
CA ALA A 160 10.98 -13.85 -17.49
C ALA A 160 11.64 -12.64 -18.19
N ASP A 161 10.87 -11.87 -18.97
CA ASP A 161 11.29 -10.65 -19.66
C ASP A 161 11.21 -9.38 -18.80
N THR A 162 10.81 -9.49 -17.52
CA THR A 162 10.75 -8.36 -16.59
C THR A 162 12.12 -7.68 -16.47
N PRO A 163 12.22 -6.34 -16.59
CA PRO A 163 13.48 -5.63 -16.51
C PRO A 163 14.32 -6.01 -15.28
N LEU A 164 15.62 -6.22 -15.51
CA LEU A 164 16.56 -6.75 -14.51
C LEU A 164 16.58 -5.90 -13.22
N ALA A 165 16.36 -4.59 -13.31
CA ALA A 165 16.30 -3.71 -12.14
C ALA A 165 15.26 -4.17 -11.11
N PHE A 166 14.05 -4.56 -11.53
CA PHE A 166 13.01 -5.03 -10.62
C PHE A 166 13.33 -6.40 -10.02
N GLN A 167 13.97 -7.27 -10.79
CA GLN A 167 14.42 -8.57 -10.31
C GLN A 167 15.51 -8.43 -9.24
N ILE A 168 16.49 -7.55 -9.48
CA ILE A 168 17.57 -7.24 -8.53
C ILE A 168 16.99 -6.66 -7.25
N GLU A 169 16.05 -5.72 -7.35
CA GLU A 169 15.41 -5.12 -6.16
C GLU A 169 14.74 -6.18 -5.29
N CYS A 170 13.94 -7.08 -5.87
CA CYS A 170 13.29 -8.15 -5.13
C CYS A 170 14.29 -9.08 -4.43
N ARG A 171 15.31 -9.55 -5.15
CA ARG A 171 16.35 -10.43 -4.59
C ARG A 171 17.17 -9.74 -3.49
N SER A 172 17.45 -8.45 -3.65
CA SER A 172 18.24 -7.67 -2.68
C SER A 172 17.53 -7.53 -1.33
N TYR A 173 16.20 -7.48 -1.33
CA TYR A 173 15.39 -7.52 -0.10
C TYR A 173 15.09 -8.94 0.40
N GLY A 174 15.65 -9.98 -0.23
CA GLY A 174 15.53 -11.37 0.22
C GLY A 174 14.26 -12.10 -0.22
N ALA A 175 13.51 -11.59 -1.20
CA ALA A 175 12.36 -12.31 -1.73
C ALA A 175 12.76 -13.56 -2.53
N HIS A 176 11.93 -14.60 -2.44
CA HIS A 176 11.91 -15.71 -3.38
C HIS A 176 11.34 -15.22 -4.71
N LEU A 177 12.21 -15.00 -5.68
CA LEU A 177 11.84 -14.53 -7.02
C LEU A 177 11.74 -15.70 -7.99
N ASP A 178 10.53 -16.00 -8.42
CA ASP A 178 10.21 -16.99 -9.43
C ASP A 178 9.95 -16.29 -10.77
N LEU A 179 10.78 -16.61 -11.77
CA LEU A 179 10.59 -16.13 -13.14
C LEU A 179 9.70 -17.11 -13.89
N VAL A 180 8.64 -16.59 -14.49
CA VAL A 180 7.61 -17.36 -15.21
C VAL A 180 7.76 -17.13 -16.70
N ASP A 181 7.75 -18.20 -17.48
CA ASP A 181 7.68 -18.14 -18.95
C ASP A 181 6.23 -17.86 -19.36
N GLY A 182 5.86 -16.58 -19.35
CA GLY A 182 4.50 -16.12 -19.57
C GLY A 182 4.32 -14.65 -19.25
N LEU A 183 3.08 -14.19 -19.35
CA LEU A 183 2.67 -12.84 -19.00
C LEU A 183 2.12 -12.80 -17.55
N ILE A 184 1.66 -11.64 -17.09
CA ILE A 184 1.20 -11.42 -15.70
C ILE A 184 -0.26 -11.85 -15.45
N ASP A 185 -1.02 -12.09 -16.52
CA ASP A 185 -2.46 -12.37 -16.58
C ASP A 185 -2.90 -13.78 -16.17
#